data_AF-T1CNK3-F1
#
_entry.id   AF-T1CNK3-F1
#
_cell.length_a   1.000
_cell.length_b   1.000
_cell.length_c   1.000
_cell.angle_alpha   90.00
_cell.angle_beta   90.00
_cell.angle_gamma   90.00
#
_symmetry.space_group_name_H-M   'P 1'
#
loop_
_entity.id
_entity.type
_entity.pdbx_description
1 polymer ?
#
loop_
_entity_poly.entity_id
_entity_poly.type
_entity_poly.pdbx_seq_one_letter_code
_entity_poly.pdbx_strand_id
1 'polypeptide(L)'
;MKNNTTKTWHDIWAGKNAQINKNTEANKILEQLFVLTGFDSKSSSAISVENYRKFVSETFKWADLQTCDSLYEVGCGAGVFLYAMELEKALMGGGAAANE
;
A
#
# COMPACT_ATOMS: atom_id res chain seq x y z
N MET A 1 35.89 6.18 14.95
CA MET A 1 34.69 6.15 15.81
C MET A 1 33.47 6.08 14.91
N LYS A 2 32.61 5.06 15.05
CA LYS A 2 31.32 5.02 14.33
C LYS A 2 30.36 5.93 15.09
N ASN A 3 29.92 7.03 14.47
CA ASN A 3 28.85 7.86 15.00
C ASN A 3 27.55 7.04 14.97
N ASN A 4 27.16 6.49 16.13
CA ASN A 4 25.84 5.92 16.31
C ASN A 4 24.86 7.08 16.56
N THR A 5 24.44 7.73 15.48
CA THR A 5 23.35 8.70 15.57
C THR A 5 22.06 7.91 15.79
N THR A 6 21.53 7.94 17.01
CA THR A 6 20.24 7.33 17.32
C THR A 6 19.16 8.02 16.47
N LYS A 7 18.53 7.28 15.56
CA LYS A 7 17.42 7.81 14.74
C LYS A 7 16.22 8.10 15.64
N THR A 8 15.60 9.26 15.46
CA THR A 8 14.32 9.58 16.13
C THR A 8 13.17 8.80 15.49
N TRP A 9 12.03 8.68 16.18
CA TRP A 9 10.81 8.10 15.59
C TRP A 9 10.42 8.82 14.29
N HIS A 10 10.65 10.14 14.24
CA HIS A 10 10.38 10.97 13.08
C HIS A 10 11.31 10.62 11.91
N ASP A 11 12.61 10.44 12.16
CA ASP A 11 13.57 10.05 11.12
C ASP A 11 13.26 8.67 10.53
N ILE A 12 12.81 7.74 11.38
CA ILE A 12 12.38 6.40 10.96
C ILE A 12 11.12 6.52 10.08
N TRP A 13 10.14 7.31 10.50
CA TRP A 13 8.90 7.51 9.76
C TRP A 13 9.12 8.20 8.41
N ALA A 14 9.85 9.32 8.40
CA ALA A 14 10.18 10.08 7.19
C ALA A 14 11.01 9.25 6.19
N GLY A 15 11.83 8.33 6.70
CA GLY A 15 12.66 7.44 5.88
C GLY A 15 11.93 6.26 5.22
N LYS A 16 10.63 6.03 5.50
CA LYS A 16 9.88 4.90 4.90
C LYS A 16 9.78 5.01 3.38
N ASN A 17 9.53 6.20 2.86
CA ASN A 17 9.39 6.44 1.41
C ASN A 17 10.66 6.14 0.61
N ALA A 18 11.84 6.39 1.19
CA ALA A 18 13.12 6.17 0.52
C ALA A 18 13.45 4.67 0.32
N GLN A 19 12.70 3.77 0.95
CA GLN A 19 12.89 2.32 0.88
C GLN A 19 12.06 1.67 -0.24
N ILE A 20 11.16 2.43 -0.87
CA ILE A 20 10.28 1.91 -1.93
C ILE A 20 10.98 2.07 -3.29
N ASN A 21 11.25 0.96 -3.96
CA ASN A 21 11.59 0.98 -5.38
C ASN A 21 10.29 1.14 -6.20
N LYS A 22 10.05 2.34 -6.71
CA LYS A 22 8.85 2.65 -7.52
C LYS A 22 8.94 2.13 -8.97
N ASN A 23 10.13 1.74 -9.42
CA ASN A 23 10.37 1.22 -10.78
C ASN A 23 10.29 -0.31 -10.78
N THR A 24 9.19 -0.86 -10.27
CA THR A 24 8.94 -2.30 -10.20
C THR A 24 7.45 -2.58 -10.34
N GLU A 25 7.08 -3.86 -10.46
CA GLU A 25 5.70 -4.28 -10.62
C GLU A 25 4.83 -3.90 -9.41
N ALA A 26 3.55 -3.59 -9.66
CA ALA A 26 2.65 -3.07 -8.64
C ALA A 26 2.52 -3.99 -7.41
N ASN A 27 2.47 -5.32 -7.60
CA ASN A 27 2.43 -6.27 -6.49
C ASN A 27 3.74 -6.27 -5.68
N LYS A 28 4.89 -5.99 -6.29
CA LYS A 28 6.18 -5.84 -5.58
C LYS A 28 6.25 -4.56 -4.76
N ILE A 29 5.59 -3.50 -5.21
CA ILE A 29 5.40 -2.28 -4.40
C ILE A 29 4.51 -2.58 -3.19
N LEU A 30 3.43 -3.35 -3.34
CA LEU A 30 2.60 -3.80 -2.21
C LEU A 30 3.38 -4.62 -1.18
N GLU A 31 4.21 -5.57 -1.62
CA GLU A 31 5.10 -6.34 -0.72
C GLU A 31 6.02 -5.41 0.08
N GLN A 32 6.61 -4.39 -0.55
CA GLN A 32 7.46 -3.41 0.13
C GLN A 32 6.65 -2.58 1.15
N LEU A 33 5.43 -2.19 0.80
CA LEU A 33 4.54 -1.45 1.69
C LEU A 33 4.08 -2.28 2.90
N PHE A 34 3.91 -3.60 2.74
CA PHE A 34 3.60 -4.52 3.85
C PHE A 34 4.72 -4.50 4.89
N VAL A 35 5.98 -4.58 4.46
CA VAL A 35 7.14 -4.48 5.36
C VAL A 35 7.13 -3.16 6.13
N LEU A 36 6.90 -2.04 5.43
CA LEU A 36 6.88 -0.70 6.06
C LEU A 36 5.71 -0.48 7.03
N THR A 37 4.67 -1.32 6.93
CA THR A 37 3.46 -1.27 7.76
C THR A 37 3.49 -2.35 8.86
N GLY A 38 4.43 -3.30 8.80
CA GLY A 38 4.57 -4.39 9.76
C GLY A 38 3.67 -5.60 9.47
N PHE A 39 3.16 -5.74 8.24
CA PHE A 39 2.38 -6.90 7.80
C PHE A 39 3.25 -8.09 7.37
N ASP A 40 4.58 -7.94 7.38
CA ASP A 40 5.57 -8.93 6.95
C ASP A 40 5.97 -9.94 8.06
N SER A 41 5.13 -10.10 9.10
CA SER A 41 5.45 -11.04 10.18
C SER A 41 5.74 -12.44 9.61
N LYS A 42 6.84 -13.07 10.01
CA LYS A 42 7.25 -14.42 9.53
C LYS A 42 6.34 -15.56 10.01
N SER A 43 5.17 -15.24 10.56
CA SER A 43 4.19 -16.23 11.01
C SER A 43 3.39 -16.77 9.83
N SER A 44 2.78 -17.94 9.99
CA SER A 44 1.78 -18.46 9.05
C SER A 44 0.54 -17.57 8.88
N SER A 45 0.46 -16.47 9.65
CA SER A 45 -0.59 -15.44 9.59
C SER A 45 -0.18 -14.23 8.74
N ALA A 46 0.97 -14.27 8.05
CA ALA A 46 1.37 -13.24 7.10
C ALA A 46 0.29 -13.04 6.04
N ILE A 47 -0.15 -11.80 5.84
CA ILE A 47 -1.16 -11.49 4.84
C ILE A 47 -0.50 -11.58 3.46
N SER A 48 -1.05 -12.39 2.55
CA SER A 48 -0.58 -12.44 1.17
C SER A 48 -1.09 -11.22 0.39
N VAL A 49 -0.34 -10.79 -0.63
CA VAL A 49 -0.77 -9.69 -1.52
C VAL A 49 -2.11 -10.01 -2.15
N GLU A 50 -2.32 -11.24 -2.60
CA GLU A 50 -3.57 -11.69 -3.20
C GLU A 50 -4.75 -11.56 -2.23
N ASN A 51 -4.63 -12.09 -1.02
CA ASN A 51 -5.69 -12.03 -0.01
C ASN A 51 -5.98 -10.59 0.40
N TYR A 52 -4.94 -9.76 0.53
CA TYR A 52 -5.12 -8.35 0.85
C TYR A 52 -5.83 -7.59 -0.26
N ARG A 53 -5.45 -7.80 -1.53
CA ARG A 53 -6.12 -7.18 -2.68
C ARG A 53 -7.57 -7.63 -2.78
N LYS A 54 -7.86 -8.91 -2.51
CA LYS A 54 -9.23 -9.42 -2.41
C LYS A 54 -10.02 -8.68 -1.31
N PHE A 55 -9.45 -8.57 -0.12
CA PHE A 55 -10.05 -7.81 0.99
C PHE A 55 -10.33 -6.35 0.61
N VAL A 56 -9.38 -5.68 -0.05
CA VAL A 56 -9.56 -4.30 -0.52
C VAL A 56 -10.67 -4.23 -1.57
N SER A 57 -10.68 -5.13 -2.55
CA SER A 57 -11.72 -5.20 -3.59
C SER A 57 -13.12 -5.43 -3.00
N GLU A 58 -13.24 -6.32 -2.02
CA GLU A 58 -14.48 -6.58 -1.28
C GLU A 58 -14.92 -5.36 -0.47
N THR A 59 -13.99 -4.69 0.20
CA THR A 59 -14.24 -3.45 0.94
C THR A 59 -14.69 -2.33 0.00
N PHE A 60 -14.03 -2.19 -1.15
CA PHE A 60 -14.31 -1.18 -2.16
C PHE A 60 -15.74 -1.31 -2.67
N LYS A 61 -16.17 -2.54 -2.98
CA LYS A 61 -17.54 -2.85 -3.41
C LYS A 61 -18.56 -2.65 -2.29
N TRP A 62 -18.26 -3.16 -1.10
CA TRP A 62 -19.18 -3.10 0.04
C TRP A 62 -19.48 -1.67 0.48
N ALA A 63 -18.46 -0.80 0.50
CA ALA A 63 -18.60 0.59 0.88
C ALA A 63 -18.90 1.54 -0.30
N ASP A 64 -19.17 1.00 -1.49
CA ASP A 64 -19.43 1.77 -2.72
C ASP A 64 -18.35 2.82 -3.02
N LEU A 65 -17.09 2.53 -2.70
CA LEU A 65 -16.00 3.51 -2.78
C LEU A 65 -15.67 3.93 -4.23
N GLN A 66 -16.14 3.19 -5.22
CA GLN A 66 -16.04 3.58 -6.63
C GLN A 66 -16.77 4.88 -6.98
N THR A 67 -17.81 5.25 -6.23
CA THR A 67 -18.60 6.48 -6.46
C THR A 67 -18.04 7.66 -5.67
N CYS A 68 -17.01 7.46 -4.84
CA CYS A 68 -16.43 8.49 -4.02
C CYS A 68 -15.44 9.36 -4.82
N ASP A 69 -15.68 10.67 -4.82
CA ASP A 69 -14.77 11.64 -5.45
C ASP A 69 -13.43 11.77 -4.70
N SER A 70 -13.45 11.53 -3.38
CA SER A 70 -12.26 11.61 -2.53
C SER A 70 -12.34 10.64 -1.36
N LEU A 71 -11.19 10.18 -0.88
CA LEU A 71 -11.08 9.33 0.30
C LEU A 71 -9.97 9.84 1.23
N TYR A 72 -10.23 9.78 2.53
CA TYR A 72 -9.24 10.01 3.57
C TYR A 72 -9.11 8.77 4.46
N GLU A 73 -7.91 8.16 4.49
CA GLU A 73 -7.61 7.03 5.38
C GLU A 73 -6.92 7.54 6.66
N VAL A 74 -7.60 7.44 7.79
CA VAL A 74 -7.02 7.72 9.11
C VAL A 74 -6.03 6.62 9.47
N GLY A 75 -4.79 7.00 9.79
CA GLY A 75 -3.78 6.03 10.21
C GLY A 75 -3.21 5.19 9.05
N CYS A 76 -3.10 5.78 7.85
CA CYS A 76 -2.69 5.08 6.62
C CYS A 76 -1.30 4.43 6.65
N GLY A 77 -0.47 4.72 7.64
CA GLY A 77 0.84 4.08 7.75
C GLY A 77 1.75 4.46 6.58
N ALA A 78 2.21 3.46 5.84
CA ALA A 78 2.95 3.65 4.59
C ALA A 78 2.03 3.81 3.36
N GLY A 79 0.70 3.80 3.54
CA GLY A 79 -0.29 3.94 2.48
C GLY A 79 -0.65 2.64 1.77
N VAL A 80 -0.53 1.48 2.45
CA VAL A 80 -0.81 0.15 1.86
C VAL A 80 -2.22 0.08 1.28
N PHE A 81 -3.22 0.51 2.05
CA PHE A 81 -4.63 0.46 1.64
C PHE A 81 -4.90 1.41 0.48
N LEU A 82 -4.47 2.68 0.58
CA LEU A 82 -4.58 3.66 -0.51
C LEU A 82 -3.96 3.16 -1.81
N TYR A 83 -2.77 2.57 -1.73
CA TYR A 83 -2.09 2.04 -2.91
C TYR A 83 -2.83 0.84 -3.50
N ALA A 84 -3.26 -0.12 -2.68
CA ALA A 84 -4.03 -1.27 -3.15
C ALA A 84 -5.35 -0.85 -3.81
N MET A 85 -6.03 0.14 -3.23
CA MET A 85 -7.28 0.68 -3.75
C MET A 85 -7.11 1.36 -5.10
N GLU A 86 -6.04 2.15 -5.29
CA GLU A 86 -5.75 2.78 -6.59
C GLU A 86 -5.61 1.72 -7.69
N LEU A 87 -4.95 0.59 -7.39
CA LEU A 87 -4.86 -0.54 -8.32
C LEU A 87 -6.22 -1.17 -8.62
N GLU A 88 -7.05 -1.39 -7.60
CA GLU A 88 -8.39 -1.96 -7.79
C GLU A 88 -9.33 -1.00 -8.56
N LYS A 89 -9.24 0.31 -8.29
CA LYS A 89 -9.97 1.34 -9.03
C LYS A 89 -9.56 1.37 -10.50
N ALA A 90 -8.25 1.30 -10.79
CA ALA A 90 -7.75 1.23 -12.17
C ALA A 90 -8.26 -0.01 -12.93
N LEU A 91 -8.35 -1.17 -12.26
CA LEU A 91 -8.90 -2.38 -12.87
C LEU A 91 -10.40 -2.28 -13.18
N MET A 92 -11.17 -1.55 -12.35
CA MET A 92 -12.60 -1.32 -12.59
C MET A 92 -12.86 -0.20 -13.60
N GLY A 93 -12.02 0.83 -13.64
CA GLY A 93 -12.06 1.93 -14.61
C GLY A 93 -11.48 1.57 -15.99
N GLY A 94 -10.78 0.43 -16.10
CA GLY A 94 -10.14 -0.10 -17.31
C GLY A 94 -11.08 -0.48 -18.46
N GLY A 95 -12.36 -0.11 -18.41
CA GLY A 95 -13.20 0.01 -19.60
C GLY A 95 -12.89 1.22 -20.49
N ALA A 96 -12.00 2.14 -20.06
CA ALA A 96 -11.73 3.39 -20.79
C ALA A 96 -10.26 3.85 -20.80
N ALA A 97 -9.30 2.93 -20.78
CA ALA A 97 -7.89 3.27 -21.03
C ALA A 97 -7.19 2.17 -21.84
N ALA A 98 -7.74 1.89 -23.02
CA ALA A 98 -6.94 1.49 -24.17
C ALA A 98 -6.96 2.69 -25.12
N ASN A 99 -5.78 3.10 -25.58
CA ASN A 99 -5.48 4.25 -26.45
C ASN A 99 -5.04 5.50 -25.67
N GLU A 100 -3.74 5.63 -25.45
CA GLU A 100 -2.89 6.68 -26.05
C GLU A 100 -1.42 6.26 -26.02
#